data_AF-A0A2N6A4R1-F1
#
_entry.id   AF-A0A2N6A4R1-F1
#
_cell.length_a   1.000
_cell.length_b   1.000
_cell.length_c   1.000
_cell.angle_alpha   90.00
_cell.angle_beta   90.00
_cell.angle_gamma   90.00
#
_symmetry.space_group_name_H-M   'P 1'
#
loop_
_entity.id
_entity.type
_entity.pdbx_description
1 polymer ?
#
loop_
_entity_poly.entity_id
_entity_poly.type
_entity_poly.pdbx_seq_one_letter_code
_entity_poly.pdbx_strand_id
1 'polypeptide(L)'
;CQVCHREETDQLVKDVYERQDKIIESRNQLEELLVRAHVEAKKAWELGASEKQMKDILMDIRHAQWRWDYVAASHGASFHSPVESGRVLSKGLSKASEARVKLARVLAELGFNKPVAYPDISSKAKAQKYIGLDMEKLNSEKEKFMEEGVDG
;
A
#
# COMPACT_ATOMS: atom_id res chain seq x y z
N CYS A 1 9.48 -27.98 12.63
CA CYS A 1 10.82 -27.43 12.95
C CYS A 1 11.75 -28.48 13.55
N GLN A 2 11.44 -29.06 14.72
CA GLN A 2 12.35 -29.96 15.47
C GLN A 2 12.71 -31.31 14.80
N VAL A 3 12.03 -31.68 13.71
CA VAL A 3 12.45 -32.84 12.89
C VAL A 3 13.79 -32.57 12.18
N CYS A 4 14.08 -31.31 11.84
CA CYS A 4 15.27 -30.92 11.07
C CYS A 4 16.20 -29.93 11.79
N HIS A 5 15.67 -29.22 12.80
CA HIS A 5 16.37 -28.18 13.56
C HIS A 5 16.67 -28.66 14.98
N ARG A 6 17.76 -28.18 15.56
CA ARG A 6 18.21 -28.53 16.93
C ARG A 6 18.19 -27.33 17.88
N GLU A 7 17.84 -26.16 17.37
CA GLU A 7 17.66 -24.93 18.11
C GLU A 7 16.44 -25.00 19.03
N GLU A 8 16.49 -24.30 20.16
CA GLU A 8 15.37 -24.18 21.08
C GLU A 8 14.14 -23.56 20.39
N THR A 9 12.95 -24.06 20.72
CA THR A 9 11.69 -23.59 20.11
C THR A 9 11.53 -22.07 20.24
N ASP A 10 11.87 -21.50 21.39
CA ASP A 10 11.76 -20.06 21.64
C ASP A 10 12.68 -19.25 20.73
N GLN A 11 13.88 -19.76 20.41
CA GLN A 11 14.79 -19.10 19.48
C GLN A 11 14.24 -19.12 18.05
N LEU A 12 13.71 -20.27 17.61
CA LEU A 12 13.10 -20.39 16.28
C LEU A 12 11.90 -19.46 16.13
N VAL A 13 11.04 -19.35 17.15
CA VAL A 13 9.90 -18.43 17.16
C VAL A 13 10.37 -16.97 17.12
N LYS A 14 11.40 -16.62 17.89
CA LYS A 14 12.00 -15.29 17.88
C LYS A 14 12.54 -14.91 16.49
N ASP A 15 13.20 -15.82 15.80
CA ASP A 15 13.71 -15.60 14.44
C ASP A 15 12.58 -15.33 13.43
N VAL A 16 11.42 -15.98 13.60
CA VAL A 16 10.23 -15.71 12.78
C VAL A 16 9.72 -14.30 13.03
N TYR A 17 9.54 -13.89 14.29
CA TYR A 17 9.05 -12.55 14.62
C TYR A 17 10.01 -11.45 14.17
N GLU A 18 11.32 -11.64 14.35
CA GLU A 18 12.32 -10.67 13.87
C GLU A 18 12.20 -10.41 12.36
N ARG A 19 11.94 -11.47 11.58
CA ARG A 19 11.73 -11.34 10.13
C ARG A 19 10.40 -10.69 9.80
N GLN A 20 9.34 -11.03 10.52
CA GLN A 20 8.03 -10.39 10.37
C GLN A 20 8.13 -8.88 10.61
N ASP A 21 8.78 -8.46 11.70
CA ASP A 21 8.92 -7.05 12.07
C ASP A 21 9.69 -6.26 11.00
N LYS A 22 10.84 -6.77 10.55
CA LYS A 22 11.66 -6.12 9.50
C LYS A 22 10.91 -5.97 8.18
N ILE A 23 10.12 -6.98 7.80
CA ILE A 23 9.34 -6.94 6.56
C ILE A 23 8.14 -5.99 6.70
N ILE A 24 7.46 -5.99 7.85
CA ILE A 24 6.35 -5.07 8.11
C ILE A 24 6.83 -3.62 8.10
N GLU A 25 7.99 -3.31 8.69
CA GLU A 25 8.57 -1.96 8.66
C GLU A 25 8.73 -1.46 7.21
N SER A 26 9.38 -2.25 6.35
CA SER A 26 9.56 -1.90 4.94
C SER A 26 8.24 -1.81 4.17
N ARG A 27 7.27 -2.67 4.51
CA ARG A 27 5.94 -2.67 3.90
C ARG A 27 5.19 -1.38 4.24
N ASN A 28 5.19 -0.98 5.51
CA ASN A 28 4.52 0.23 6.00
C ASN A 28 5.12 1.50 5.37
N GLN A 29 6.45 1.56 5.20
CA GLN A 29 7.10 2.67 4.48
C GLN A 29 6.63 2.76 3.03
N LEU A 30 6.49 1.62 2.34
CA LEU A 30 5.98 1.58 0.97
C LEU A 30 4.50 1.97 0.90
N GLU A 31 3.68 1.55 1.86
CA GLU A 31 2.28 1.99 1.98
C GLU A 31 2.17 3.51 2.11
N GLU A 32 3.00 4.13 2.96
CA GLU A 32 3.03 5.59 3.11
C GLU A 32 3.39 6.29 1.78
N LEU A 33 4.42 5.81 1.07
CA LEU A 33 4.78 6.37 -0.23
C LEU A 33 3.68 6.17 -1.28
N LEU A 34 2.99 5.03 -1.27
CA LEU A 34 1.88 4.77 -2.20
C LEU A 34 0.68 5.68 -1.92
N VAL A 35 0.30 5.87 -0.65
CA VAL A 35 -0.74 6.83 -0.25
C VAL A 35 -0.37 8.22 -0.78
N ARG A 36 0.86 8.67 -0.54
CA ARG A 36 1.34 9.98 -1.01
C ARG A 36 1.27 10.10 -2.52
N ALA A 37 1.76 9.09 -3.25
CA ALA A 37 1.76 9.09 -4.70
C ALA A 37 0.33 9.14 -5.29
N HIS A 38 -0.64 8.42 -4.71
CA HIS A 38 -2.03 8.47 -5.13
C HIS A 38 -2.69 9.84 -4.89
N VAL A 39 -2.45 10.44 -3.72
CA VAL A 39 -2.99 11.77 -3.39
C VAL A 39 -2.36 12.86 -4.26
N GLU A 40 -1.05 12.79 -4.49
CA GLU A 40 -0.32 13.69 -5.39
C GLU A 40 -0.79 13.54 -6.84
N ALA A 41 -1.02 12.31 -7.32
CA ALA A 41 -1.55 12.05 -8.65
C ALA A 41 -2.96 12.60 -8.82
N LYS A 42 -3.83 12.44 -7.82
CA LYS A 42 -5.13 13.11 -7.78
C LYS A 42 -4.96 14.63 -7.90
N LYS A 43 -4.01 15.21 -7.17
CA LYS A 43 -3.78 16.66 -7.24
C LYS A 43 -3.31 17.11 -8.63
N ALA A 44 -2.44 16.34 -9.29
CA ALA A 44 -2.02 16.61 -10.65
C ALA A 44 -3.22 16.62 -11.61
N TRP A 45 -4.13 15.64 -11.48
CA TRP A 45 -5.37 15.60 -12.27
C TRP A 45 -6.29 16.80 -12.01
N GLU A 46 -6.47 17.20 -10.75
CA GLU A 46 -7.25 18.40 -10.39
C GLU A 46 -6.70 19.69 -11.01
N LEU A 47 -5.38 19.74 -11.24
CA LEU A 47 -4.69 20.88 -11.86
C LEU A 47 -4.63 20.78 -13.39
N GLY A 48 -5.24 19.75 -13.99
CA GLY A 48 -5.33 19.60 -15.44
C GLY A 48 -4.13 18.90 -16.08
N ALA A 49 -3.41 18.04 -15.34
CA ALA A 49 -2.40 17.18 -15.95
C ALA A 49 -2.99 16.39 -17.13
N SER A 50 -2.21 16.27 -18.21
CA SER A 50 -2.60 15.44 -19.36
C SER A 50 -2.31 13.96 -19.13
N GLU A 51 -3.00 13.09 -19.86
CA GLU A 51 -2.68 11.64 -19.88
C GLU A 51 -1.22 11.37 -20.25
N LYS A 52 -0.65 12.17 -21.15
CA LYS A 52 0.75 12.05 -21.55
C LYS A 52 1.70 12.33 -20.39
N GLN A 53 1.44 13.37 -19.58
CA GLN A 53 2.24 13.67 -18.39
C GLN A 53 2.11 12.58 -17.32
N MET A 54 0.91 11.99 -17.20
CA MET A 54 0.61 11.02 -16.15
C MET A 54 0.98 9.57 -16.50
N LYS A 55 1.15 9.22 -17.77
CA LYS A 55 1.38 7.83 -18.23
C LYS A 55 2.49 7.10 -17.46
N ASP A 56 3.69 7.68 -17.41
CA ASP A 56 4.83 7.04 -16.77
C ASP A 56 4.72 7.05 -15.23
N ILE A 57 4.10 8.09 -14.67
CA ILE A 57 3.80 8.18 -13.24
C ILE A 57 2.87 7.04 -12.82
N LEU A 58 1.76 6.85 -13.53
CA LEU A 58 0.79 5.81 -13.25
C LEU A 58 1.39 4.42 -13.43
N MET A 59 2.28 4.24 -14.40
CA MET A 59 2.99 2.98 -14.57
C MET A 59 3.92 2.66 -13.39
N ASP A 60 4.63 3.66 -12.86
CA ASP A 60 5.44 3.48 -11.66
C ASP A 60 4.59 3.21 -10.41
N ILE A 61 3.47 3.91 -10.22
CA ILE A 61 2.51 3.63 -9.14
C ILE A 61 1.98 2.20 -9.24
N ARG A 62 1.55 1.78 -10.44
CA ARG A 62 1.10 0.41 -10.71
C ARG A 62 2.17 -0.61 -10.33
N HIS A 63 3.41 -0.39 -10.76
CA HIS A 63 4.53 -1.28 -10.48
C HIS A 63 4.92 -1.32 -9.00
N ALA A 64 4.85 -0.18 -8.31
CA ALA A 64 5.12 -0.09 -6.88
C ALA A 64 4.05 -0.84 -6.08
N GLN A 65 2.77 -0.58 -6.36
CA GLN A 65 1.66 -1.19 -5.65
C GLN A 65 1.58 -2.70 -5.93
N TRP A 66 1.83 -3.15 -7.17
CA TRP A 66 1.91 -4.57 -7.47
C TRP A 66 2.95 -5.30 -6.61
N ARG A 67 4.13 -4.70 -6.42
CA ARG A 67 5.21 -5.29 -5.62
C ARG A 67 4.88 -5.30 -4.13
N TRP A 68 4.29 -4.22 -3.63
CA TRP A 68 3.77 -4.16 -2.28
C TRP A 68 2.74 -5.29 -2.05
N ASP A 69 1.74 -5.38 -2.91
CA ASP A 69 0.61 -6.29 -2.76
C ASP A 69 1.04 -7.76 -2.91
N TYR A 70 1.97 -8.04 -3.83
CA TYR A 70 2.57 -9.38 -3.97
C TYR A 70 3.14 -9.92 -2.65
N VAL A 71 3.74 -9.04 -1.83
CA VAL A 71 4.27 -9.42 -0.51
C VAL A 71 3.18 -9.39 0.55
N ALA A 72 2.33 -8.35 0.56
CA ALA A 72 1.30 -8.16 1.58
C ALA A 72 0.18 -9.22 1.52
N ALA A 73 -0.15 -9.71 0.33
CA ALA A 73 -1.21 -10.69 0.10
C ALA A 73 -0.90 -12.08 0.69
N SER A 74 0.38 -12.37 0.96
CA SER A 74 0.79 -13.62 1.62
C SER A 74 1.19 -13.34 3.07
N HIS A 75 0.25 -13.62 3.99
CA HIS A 75 0.44 -13.43 5.43
C HIS A 75 1.69 -14.15 5.99
N GLY A 76 2.13 -15.25 5.35
CA GLY A 76 3.31 -16.02 5.73
C GLY A 76 4.58 -15.69 4.93
N ALA A 77 4.58 -14.70 4.03
CA ALA A 77 5.71 -14.46 3.11
C ALA A 77 7.03 -14.17 3.82
N SER A 78 7.00 -13.40 4.92
CA SER A 78 8.16 -13.09 5.75
C SER A 78 8.76 -14.31 6.46
N PHE A 79 8.00 -15.39 6.62
CA PHE A 79 8.49 -16.68 7.09
C PHE A 79 8.97 -17.55 5.93
N HIS A 80 8.15 -17.71 4.89
CA HIS A 80 8.44 -18.60 3.77
C HIS A 80 9.61 -18.13 2.89
N SER A 81 9.75 -16.81 2.67
CA SER A 81 10.79 -16.23 1.80
C SER A 81 11.15 -14.79 2.19
N PRO A 82 11.67 -14.54 3.40
CA PRO A 82 11.98 -13.20 3.92
C PRO A 82 12.88 -12.36 2.99
N VAL A 83 13.90 -12.98 2.40
CA VAL A 83 14.87 -12.27 1.55
C VAL A 83 14.21 -11.81 0.25
N GLU A 84 13.37 -12.66 -0.36
CA GLU A 84 12.64 -12.28 -1.57
C GLU A 84 11.58 -11.22 -1.26
N SER A 85 10.85 -11.34 -0.15
CA SER A 85 9.92 -10.31 0.32
C SER A 85 10.62 -8.95 0.46
N GLY A 86 11.77 -8.90 1.14
CA GLY A 86 12.56 -7.68 1.27
C GLY A 86 13.03 -7.12 -0.07
N ARG A 87 13.49 -7.99 -0.99
CA ARG A 87 13.93 -7.58 -2.34
C ARG A 87 12.77 -7.00 -3.17
N VAL A 88 11.57 -7.58 -3.07
CA VAL A 88 10.39 -7.10 -3.80
C VAL A 88 9.91 -5.76 -3.24
N LEU A 89 9.81 -5.63 -1.91
CA LEU A 89 9.45 -4.38 -1.25
C LEU A 89 10.43 -3.26 -1.58
N SER A 90 11.74 -3.55 -1.57
CA SER A 90 12.78 -2.58 -1.96
C SER A 90 12.60 -2.06 -3.38
N LYS A 91 12.25 -2.94 -4.33
CA LYS A 91 11.93 -2.52 -5.71
C LYS A 91 10.62 -1.70 -5.77
N GLY A 92 9.66 -1.99 -4.90
CA GLY A 92 8.45 -1.19 -4.74
C GLY A 92 8.75 0.22 -4.24
N LEU A 93 9.62 0.35 -3.23
CA LEU A 93 10.08 1.65 -2.69
C LEU A 93 10.78 2.50 -3.76
N SER A 94 11.65 1.90 -4.58
CA SER A 94 12.27 2.59 -5.72
C SER A 94 11.21 3.15 -6.66
N LYS A 95 10.22 2.33 -7.05
CA LYS A 95 9.17 2.73 -7.99
C LYS A 95 8.24 3.80 -7.43
N ALA A 96 7.84 3.69 -6.16
CA ALA A 96 7.04 4.73 -5.52
C ALA A 96 7.81 6.06 -5.44
N SER A 97 9.12 6.00 -5.14
CA SER A 97 9.99 7.20 -5.11
C SER A 97 10.12 7.83 -6.49
N GLU A 98 10.35 7.04 -7.54
CA GLU A 98 10.39 7.50 -8.94
C GLU A 98 9.09 8.19 -9.35
N ALA A 99 7.94 7.59 -9.01
CA ALA A 99 6.62 8.18 -9.27
C ALA A 99 6.47 9.55 -8.60
N ARG A 100 6.84 9.66 -7.32
CA ARG A 100 6.72 10.91 -6.54
C ARG A 100 7.66 12.01 -7.04
N VAL A 101 8.87 11.68 -7.49
CA VAL A 101 9.77 12.66 -8.13
C VAL A 101 9.17 13.19 -9.43
N LYS A 102 8.59 12.33 -10.25
CA LYS A 102 7.90 12.74 -11.49
C LYS A 102 6.66 13.59 -11.20
N LEU A 103 5.86 13.20 -10.20
CA LEU A 103 4.70 13.96 -9.73
C LEU A 103 5.09 15.36 -9.28
N ALA A 104 6.15 15.50 -8.47
CA ALA A 104 6.62 16.81 -8.03
C ALA A 104 6.97 17.74 -9.21
N ARG A 105 7.56 17.20 -10.29
CA ARG A 105 7.87 17.97 -11.51
C ARG A 105 6.61 18.38 -12.26
N VAL A 106 5.68 17.44 -12.48
CA VAL A 106 4.39 17.75 -13.14
C VAL A 106 3.59 18.76 -12.35
N LEU A 107 3.52 18.61 -11.01
CA LEU A 107 2.85 19.58 -10.14
C LEU A 107 3.48 20.97 -10.25
N ALA A 108 4.81 21.06 -10.28
CA ALA A 108 5.50 22.33 -10.45
C ALA A 108 5.23 22.97 -11.83
N GLU A 109 5.23 22.18 -12.91
CA GLU A 109 4.84 22.63 -14.27
C GLU A 109 3.41 23.18 -14.31
N LEU A 110 2.51 22.59 -13.51
CA LEU A 110 1.12 23.03 -13.35
C LEU A 110 0.95 24.18 -12.33
N GLY A 111 2.05 24.81 -11.90
CA GLY A 111 2.04 25.96 -11.00
C GLY A 111 1.87 25.61 -9.51
N PHE A 112 2.01 24.34 -9.14
CA PHE A 112 1.92 23.87 -7.75
C PHE A 112 3.30 23.43 -7.23
N ASN A 113 4.02 24.37 -6.61
CA ASN A 113 5.37 24.14 -6.07
C ASN A 113 5.40 24.13 -4.52
N LYS A 114 4.46 23.42 -3.91
CA LYS A 114 4.36 23.25 -2.45
C LYS A 114 4.00 21.80 -2.12
N PRO A 115 4.17 21.34 -0.87
CA PRO A 115 3.72 20.02 -0.47
C PRO A 115 2.21 19.84 -0.70
N VAL A 116 1.80 18.67 -1.20
CA VAL A 116 0.39 18.28 -1.29
C VAL A 116 -0.13 17.99 0.12
N ALA A 117 -1.29 18.54 0.47
CA ALA A 117 -1.94 18.25 1.74
C ALA A 117 -2.50 16.82 1.72
N TYR A 118 -2.16 16.03 2.74
CA TYR A 118 -2.67 14.67 2.87
C TYR A 118 -3.91 14.65 3.78
N PRO A 119 -4.92 13.84 3.46
CA PRO A 119 -6.08 13.67 4.31
C PRO A 119 -5.71 13.02 5.64
N ASP A 120 -6.49 13.31 6.67
CA ASP A 120 -6.47 12.52 7.89
C ASP A 120 -7.09 11.14 7.62
N ILE A 121 -6.24 10.11 7.58
CA ILE A 121 -6.61 8.71 7.40
C ILE A 121 -6.20 7.88 8.62
N SER A 122 -6.15 8.50 9.81
CA SER A 122 -5.70 7.87 11.05
C SER A 122 -6.58 6.71 11.53
N SER A 123 -7.73 6.48 10.89
CA SER A 123 -8.62 5.35 11.17
C SER A 123 -9.27 4.84 9.89
N LYS A 124 -9.69 3.57 9.91
CA LYS A 124 -10.44 2.93 8.82
C LYS A 124 -11.63 3.79 8.36
N ALA A 125 -12.43 4.30 9.30
CA ALA A 125 -13.60 5.12 8.99
C ALA A 125 -13.23 6.44 8.29
N LYS A 126 -12.15 7.11 8.72
CA LYS A 126 -11.68 8.34 8.07
C LYS A 126 -11.15 8.07 6.66
N ALA A 127 -10.39 6.98 6.47
CA ALA A 127 -9.90 6.58 5.15
C ALA A 127 -11.04 6.24 4.18
N GLN A 128 -12.04 5.48 4.63
CA GLN A 128 -13.23 5.13 3.84
C GLN A 128 -14.02 6.39 3.44
N LYS A 129 -14.22 7.32 4.37
CA LYS A 129 -14.86 8.61 4.10
C LYS A 129 -14.08 9.44 3.09
N TYR A 130 -12.75 9.50 3.20
CA TYR A 130 -11.91 10.27 2.29
C TYR A 130 -12.04 9.82 0.83
N ILE A 131 -12.14 8.50 0.59
CA ILE A 131 -12.31 7.94 -0.76
C ILE A 131 -13.78 7.90 -1.22
N GLY A 132 -14.72 8.45 -0.43
CA GLY A 132 -16.12 8.61 -0.80
C GLY A 132 -17.01 7.38 -0.58
N LEU A 133 -16.61 6.43 0.29
CA LEU A 133 -17.47 5.29 0.63
C LEU A 133 -18.56 5.69 1.63
N ASP A 134 -19.82 5.43 1.26
CA ASP A 134 -20.97 5.50 2.17
C ASP A 134 -21.09 4.19 2.96
N MET A 135 -20.39 4.15 4.11
CA MET A 135 -20.30 2.94 4.92
C MET A 135 -21.62 2.59 5.63
N GLU A 136 -22.48 3.55 5.94
CA GLU A 136 -23.79 3.27 6.54
C GLU A 136 -24.66 2.52 5.54
N LYS A 137 -24.74 3.04 4.31
CA LYS A 137 -25.46 2.38 3.23
C LYS A 137 -24.87 1.00 2.92
N LEU A 138 -23.55 0.89 2.72
CA LEU A 138 -22.90 -0.38 2.36
C LEU A 138 -23.07 -1.46 3.44
N ASN A 139 -23.04 -1.09 4.72
CA ASN A 139 -23.26 -2.04 5.81
C ASN A 139 -24.74 -2.46 5.87
N SER A 140 -25.68 -1.52 5.75
CA SER A 140 -27.12 -1.83 5.75
C SER A 140 -27.51 -2.75 4.58
N GLU A 141 -26.99 -2.50 3.38
CA GLU A 141 -27.20 -3.37 2.23
C GLU A 141 -26.59 -4.77 2.45
N LYS A 142 -25.43 -4.85 3.11
CA LYS A 142 -24.80 -6.13 3.41
C LYS A 142 -25.56 -6.91 4.48
N GLU A 143 -26.03 -6.26 5.53
CA GLU A 143 -26.87 -6.87 6.58
C GLU A 143 -28.14 -7.46 5.98
N LYS A 144 -28.85 -6.67 5.16
CA LYS A 144 -30.03 -7.14 4.43
C LYS A 144 -29.72 -8.36 3.55
N PHE A 145 -28.61 -8.35 2.81
CA PHE A 145 -28.19 -9.51 2.02
C PHE A 145 -27.92 -10.75 2.88
N MET A 146 -27.28 -10.58 4.05
CA MET A 146 -27.00 -11.71 4.94
C MET A 146 -28.28 -12.32 5.54
N GLU A 147 -29.28 -11.49 5.82
CA GLU A 147 -30.59 -11.93 6.31
C GLU A 147 -31.44 -12.61 5.22
N GLU A 148 -31.43 -12.09 3.99
CA GLU A 148 -32.31 -12.56 2.91
C GLU A 148 -31.69 -13.63 2.01
N GLY A 149 -30.35 -13.77 1.95
CA GLY A 149 -29.65 -14.48 0.88
C GLY A 149 -28.59 -15.51 1.29
N VAL A 150 -28.44 -15.83 2.58
CA VAL A 150 -27.42 -16.79 3.07
C VAL A 150 -28.03 -18.09 3.60
N ASP A 151 -29.34 -18.15 3.88
CA ASP A 151 -30.06 -19.39 4.24
C ASP A 151 -30.68 -20.09 3.02
N GLY A 152 -29.89 -20.26 1.94
CA GLY A 152 -30.24 -21.01 0.73
C GLY A 152 -29.33 -22.21 0.49
#